data_AF-A0A6A3E646-F1
#
_entry.id   AF-A0A6A3E646-F1
#
_cell.length_a   1.000
_cell.length_b   1.000
_cell.length_c   1.000
_cell.angle_alpha   90.00
_cell.angle_beta   90.00
_cell.angle_gamma   90.00
#
_symmetry.space_group_name_H-M   'P 1'
#
loop_
_entity.id
_entity.type
_entity.pdbx_description
1 polymer ?
#
loop_
_entity_poly.entity_id
_entity_poly.type
_entity_poly.pdbx_seq_one_letter_code
_entity_poly.pdbx_strand_id
1 'polypeptide(L)'
;MKWMRDRREYEAKLRARCRVSGEDYDAVVDSVVDAFESDLLDVFCDLKLHPPLKDIAEGVLLAKMKSIVDSVKNSTLPDIKALFKKELKMNMGESDVAARLLDYLEGLTAHRGLLRGHAGPRQGDQGIGGQVCGHGRRPGSEQLLVTCKWRR
;
A
#
# COMPACT_ATOMS: atom_id res chain seq x y z
N MET A 1 8.05 -7.09 20.51
CA MET A 1 8.21 -5.64 20.24
C MET A 1 8.99 -5.00 21.39
N LYS A 2 10.30 -4.86 21.20
CA LYS A 2 11.25 -4.31 22.19
C LYS A 2 10.98 -2.82 22.46
N TRP A 3 10.87 -2.01 21.40
CA TRP A 3 10.62 -0.57 21.50
C TRP A 3 9.41 -0.19 22.38
N MET A 4 8.26 -0.86 22.22
CA MET A 4 7.06 -0.57 23.01
C MET A 4 7.26 -0.79 24.52
N ARG A 5 8.12 -1.75 24.89
CA ARG A 5 8.48 -2.01 26.29
C ARG A 5 9.43 -0.93 26.78
N ASP A 6 10.50 -0.70 26.01
CA ASP A 6 11.52 0.30 26.33
C ASP A 6 10.92 1.70 26.49
N ARG A 7 9.99 2.10 25.60
CA ARG A 7 9.25 3.37 25.68
C ARG A 7 8.39 3.48 26.95
N ARG A 8 7.70 2.40 27.35
CA ARG A 8 6.92 2.38 28.61
C ARG A 8 7.82 2.54 29.83
N GLU A 9 8.96 1.85 29.85
CA GLU A 9 9.92 1.94 30.94
C GLU A 9 10.58 3.32 31.00
N TYR A 10 10.91 3.91 29.85
CA TYR A 10 11.38 5.28 29.72
C TYR A 10 10.39 6.28 30.32
N GLU A 11 9.13 6.27 29.86
CA GLU A 11 8.14 7.22 30.34
C GLU A 11 7.82 7.03 31.84
N ALA A 12 7.86 5.78 32.33
CA ALA A 12 7.66 5.50 33.75
C ALA A 12 8.78 6.10 34.62
N LYS A 13 10.04 5.93 34.21
CA LYS A 13 11.21 6.54 34.86
C LYS A 13 11.15 8.06 34.80
N LEU A 14 10.77 8.60 33.64
CA LEU A 14 10.66 10.04 33.42
C LEU A 14 9.58 10.67 34.31
N ARG A 15 8.38 10.08 34.35
CA ARG A 15 7.30 10.53 35.27
C ARG A 15 7.73 10.46 36.73
N ALA A 16 8.47 9.43 37.13
CA ALA A 16 8.99 9.32 38.50
C ALA A 16 9.99 10.44 38.81
N ARG A 17 10.87 10.79 37.86
CA ARG A 17 11.81 11.91 38.00
C ARG A 17 11.09 13.25 38.11
N CYS A 18 10.14 13.53 37.20
CA CYS A 18 9.35 14.77 37.20
C CYS A 18 8.62 15.01 38.52
N ARG A 19 8.11 13.95 39.16
CA ARG A 19 7.47 14.05 40.49
C ARG A 19 8.43 14.52 41.59
N VAL A 20 9.71 14.23 41.47
CA VAL A 20 10.74 14.60 42.45
C VAL A 20 11.34 15.97 42.12
N SER A 21 11.61 16.26 40.85
CA SER A 21 12.22 17.52 40.41
C SER A 21 11.21 18.67 40.30
N GLY A 22 9.93 18.38 40.15
CA GLY A 22 8.90 19.36 39.81
C GLY A 22 8.89 19.77 38.33
N GLU A 23 9.66 19.07 37.48
CA GLU A 23 9.66 19.29 36.02
C GLU A 23 8.30 18.93 35.42
N ASP A 24 7.86 19.71 34.42
CA ASP A 24 6.71 19.35 33.60
C ASP A 24 7.05 18.16 32.69
N TYR A 25 6.22 17.13 32.73
CA TYR A 25 6.42 15.90 31.96
C TYR A 25 6.32 16.14 30.45
N ASP A 26 5.35 16.94 30.02
CA ASP A 26 5.09 17.17 28.60
C ASP A 26 6.21 17.99 27.95
N ALA A 27 6.95 18.76 28.74
CA ALA A 27 8.12 19.52 28.29
C ALA A 27 9.40 18.68 28.17
N VAL A 28 9.50 17.54 28.86
CA VAL A 28 10.75 16.75 28.94
C VAL A 28 10.67 15.39 28.23
N VAL A 29 9.48 14.97 27.82
CA VAL A 29 9.30 13.71 27.10
C VAL A 29 9.78 13.85 25.66
N ASP A 30 10.58 12.89 25.20
CA ASP A 30 11.04 12.86 23.82
C ASP A 30 9.86 12.55 22.91
N SER A 31 9.65 13.36 21.87
CA SER A 31 8.61 13.14 20.86
C SER A 31 8.76 11.77 20.19
N VAL A 32 7.63 11.08 19.98
CA VAL A 32 7.58 9.87 19.16
C VAL A 32 7.84 10.19 17.70
N VAL A 33 7.45 11.36 17.22
CA VAL A 33 7.71 11.80 15.83
C VAL A 33 9.22 11.90 15.60
N ASP A 34 9.95 12.49 16.55
CA ASP A 34 11.39 12.70 16.44
C ASP A 34 12.19 11.39 16.58
N ALA A 35 11.56 10.32 17.07
CA ALA A 35 12.17 9.00 17.14
C ALA A 35 12.20 8.26 15.78
N PHE A 36 11.58 8.82 14.73
CA PHE A 36 11.60 8.28 13.38
C PHE A 36 12.43 9.14 12.44
N GLU A 37 13.05 8.49 11.46
CA GLU A 37 13.50 9.16 10.25
C GLU A 37 12.29 9.76 9.53
N SER A 38 12.40 11.03 9.09
CA SER A 38 11.28 11.77 8.49
C SER A 38 10.66 11.01 7.30
N ASP A 39 11.49 10.52 6.39
CA ASP A 39 11.04 9.79 5.19
C ASP A 39 10.29 8.50 5.55
N LEU A 40 10.73 7.83 6.62
CA LEU A 40 10.09 6.59 7.08
C LEU A 40 8.72 6.88 7.70
N LEU A 41 8.62 7.99 8.44
CA LEU A 41 7.36 8.41 9.04
C LEU A 41 6.36 8.87 7.99
N ASP A 42 6.80 9.59 6.95
CA ASP A 42 5.95 9.98 5.81
C ASP A 42 5.35 8.75 5.13
N VAL A 43 6.19 7.78 4.75
CA VAL A 43 5.74 6.53 4.12
C VAL A 43 4.77 5.76 5.04
N PHE A 44 5.03 5.75 6.35
CA PHE A 44 4.13 5.11 7.30
C PHE A 44 2.76 5.81 7.33
N CYS A 45 2.74 7.15 7.38
CA CYS A 45 1.52 7.95 7.39
C CYS A 45 0.71 7.74 6.11
N ASP A 46 1.36 7.80 4.95
CA ASP A 46 0.73 7.58 3.64
C ASP A 46 0.07 6.21 3.54
N LEU A 47 0.77 5.17 4.03
CA LEU A 47 0.30 3.80 3.91
C LEU A 47 -0.74 3.41 4.96
N LYS A 48 -0.67 3.97 6.17
CA LYS A 48 -1.47 3.49 7.32
C LYS A 48 -2.48 4.46 7.85
N LEU A 49 -2.23 5.76 7.71
CA LEU A 49 -3.08 6.79 8.27
C LEU A 49 -3.93 7.46 7.19
N HIS A 50 -3.38 7.72 5.99
CA HIS A 50 -3.98 8.47 4.86
C HIS A 50 -3.90 10.02 4.91
N PRO A 51 -3.88 10.74 6.06
CA PRO A 51 -3.57 12.16 6.08
C PRO A 51 -2.05 12.42 6.12
N PRO A 52 -1.61 13.60 5.66
CA PRO A 52 -0.22 14.04 5.73
C PRO A 52 0.23 14.32 7.17
N LEU A 53 1.54 14.19 7.40
CA LEU A 53 2.21 14.24 8.70
C LEU A 53 1.93 15.52 9.52
N LYS A 54 1.63 16.64 8.85
CA LYS A 54 1.41 17.96 9.46
C LYS A 54 0.18 18.04 10.37
N ASP A 55 -0.79 17.13 10.22
CA ASP A 55 -2.05 17.17 10.97
C ASP A 55 -2.17 16.02 12.01
N ILE A 56 -1.11 15.24 12.22
CA ILE A 56 -1.19 14.02 13.02
C ILE A 56 -0.79 14.29 14.47
N ALA A 57 -1.76 14.19 15.38
CA ALA A 57 -1.48 14.18 16.80
C ALA A 57 -0.66 12.93 17.20
N GLU A 58 0.38 13.11 18.01
CA GLU A 58 1.30 12.05 18.44
C GLU A 58 0.57 10.86 19.10
N GLY A 59 -0.50 11.14 19.85
CA GLY A 59 -1.36 10.11 20.43
C GLY A 59 -2.02 9.20 19.40
N VAL A 60 -2.39 9.73 18.24
CA VAL A 60 -2.99 8.96 17.12
C VAL A 60 -1.94 8.05 16.49
N LEU A 61 -0.73 8.56 16.28
CA LEU A 61 0.40 7.79 15.76
C LEU A 61 0.70 6.58 16.67
N LEU A 62 0.83 6.81 17.98
CA LEU A 62 1.06 5.76 18.98
C LEU A 62 -0.06 4.73 19.02
N ALA A 63 -1.32 5.16 18.96
CA ALA A 63 -2.47 4.26 18.94
C ALA A 63 -2.46 3.35 17.70
N LYS A 64 -2.12 3.91 16.54
CA LYS A 64 -2.03 3.13 15.29
C LYS A 64 -0.86 2.15 15.33
N MET A 65 0.30 2.56 15.83
CA MET A 65 1.45 1.67 16.02
C MET A 65 1.09 0.49 16.93
N LYS A 66 0.44 0.75 18.07
CA LYS A 66 -0.07 -0.31 18.97
C LYS A 66 -1.03 -1.25 18.23
N SER A 67 -1.99 -0.71 17.50
CA SER A 67 -2.96 -1.49 16.73
C SER A 67 -2.28 -2.42 15.72
N ILE A 68 -1.30 -1.93 14.94
CA ILE A 68 -0.55 -2.74 13.96
C ILE A 68 0.24 -3.84 14.66
N VAL A 69 0.90 -3.51 15.77
CA VAL A 69 1.67 -4.49 16.56
C VAL A 69 0.79 -5.59 17.10
N ASP A 70 -0.36 -5.24 17.63
CA ASP A 70 -1.26 -6.21 18.25
C ASP A 70 -2.00 -7.02 17.18
N SER A 71 -2.34 -6.44 16.02
CA SER A 71 -2.84 -7.22 14.89
C SER A 71 -1.81 -8.24 14.42
N VAL A 72 -0.53 -7.85 14.27
CA VAL A 72 0.56 -8.74 13.85
C VAL A 72 0.82 -9.88 14.83
N LYS A 73 0.62 -9.68 16.14
CA LYS A 73 0.73 -10.77 17.12
C LYS A 73 -0.44 -11.75 17.03
N ASN A 74 -1.63 -11.26 16.70
CA ASN A 74 -2.87 -12.04 16.68
C ASN A 74 -3.14 -12.71 15.32
N SER A 75 -2.59 -12.18 14.24
CA SER A 75 -2.51 -12.82 12.93
C SER A 75 -1.06 -13.22 12.69
N THR A 76 -0.73 -14.51 12.76
CA THR A 76 0.62 -15.00 12.44
C THR A 76 1.04 -14.42 11.10
N LEU A 77 2.06 -13.56 11.11
CA LEU A 77 2.62 -13.04 9.86
C LEU A 77 2.99 -14.25 9.01
N PRO A 78 2.35 -14.43 7.85
CA PRO A 78 2.70 -15.54 6.99
C PRO A 78 4.15 -15.36 6.55
N ASP A 79 4.87 -16.47 6.35
CA ASP A 79 6.22 -16.40 5.80
C ASP A 79 6.15 -15.71 4.44
N ILE A 80 6.62 -14.46 4.43
CA ILE A 80 6.55 -13.56 3.27
C ILE A 80 7.27 -14.22 2.10
N LYS A 81 8.42 -14.87 2.33
CA LYS A 81 9.16 -15.54 1.25
C LYS A 81 8.36 -16.70 0.67
N ALA A 82 7.75 -17.52 1.52
CA ALA A 82 6.93 -18.63 1.08
C ALA A 82 5.67 -18.17 0.33
N LEU A 83 5.02 -17.11 0.81
CA LEU A 83 3.86 -16.50 0.16
C LEU A 83 4.19 -15.97 -1.24
N PHE A 84 5.23 -15.14 -1.36
CA PHE A 84 5.64 -14.60 -2.65
C PHE A 84 6.06 -15.72 -3.61
N LYS A 85 6.77 -16.75 -3.12
CA LYS A 85 7.12 -17.92 -3.92
C LYS A 85 5.89 -18.72 -4.39
N LYS A 86 4.82 -18.75 -3.60
CA LYS A 86 3.58 -19.48 -3.93
C LYS A 86 2.72 -18.70 -4.93
N GLU A 87 2.44 -17.44 -4.61
CA GLU A 87 1.44 -16.62 -5.30
C GLU A 87 2.03 -15.83 -6.49
N LEU A 88 3.30 -15.42 -6.40
CA LEU A 88 3.94 -14.60 -7.42
C LEU A 88 4.79 -15.47 -8.37
N LYS A 89 4.14 -16.05 -9.38
CA LYS A 89 4.81 -16.88 -10.40
C LYS A 89 4.52 -16.35 -11.79
N MET A 90 5.58 -16.22 -12.58
CA MET A 90 5.46 -15.83 -13.98
C MET A 90 4.82 -16.97 -14.79
N ASN A 91 3.81 -16.65 -15.60
CA ASN A 91 3.11 -17.65 -16.39
C ASN A 91 3.95 -18.07 -17.61
N MET A 92 4.70 -19.16 -17.51
CA MET A 92 5.54 -19.66 -18.63
C MET A 92 4.73 -20.27 -19.79
N GLY A 93 3.42 -20.47 -19.62
CA GLY A 93 2.52 -20.89 -20.70
C GLY A 93 2.10 -19.74 -21.62
N GLU A 94 2.27 -18.48 -21.19
CA GLU A 94 2.09 -17.32 -22.05
C GLU A 94 3.33 -17.11 -22.92
N SER A 95 3.11 -17.09 -24.23
CA SER A 95 4.14 -16.93 -25.26
C SER A 95 4.50 -15.45 -25.49
N ASP A 96 3.53 -14.55 -25.28
CA ASP A 96 3.76 -13.11 -25.34
C ASP A 96 4.49 -12.64 -24.08
N VAL A 97 5.74 -12.22 -24.27
CA VAL A 97 6.61 -11.79 -23.18
C VAL A 97 6.07 -10.54 -22.48
N ALA A 98 5.42 -9.64 -23.21
CA ALA A 98 4.87 -8.40 -22.66
C ALA A 98 3.61 -8.69 -21.83
N ALA A 99 2.69 -9.51 -22.33
CA ALA A 99 1.51 -9.96 -21.59
C ALA A 99 1.93 -10.68 -20.29
N ARG A 100 2.92 -11.58 -20.38
CA ARG A 100 3.45 -12.31 -19.23
C ARG A 100 4.09 -11.42 -18.16
N LEU A 101 4.77 -10.35 -18.58
CA LEU A 101 5.35 -9.36 -17.66
C LEU A 101 4.24 -8.52 -17.00
N LEU A 102 3.26 -8.08 -17.78
CA LEU A 102 2.13 -7.30 -17.29
C LEU A 102 1.34 -8.09 -16.25
N ASP A 103 0.98 -9.35 -16.53
CA ASP A 103 0.27 -10.23 -15.59
C ASP A 103 1.03 -10.41 -14.27
N TYR A 104 2.35 -10.59 -14.34
CA TYR A 104 3.20 -10.73 -13.16
C TYR A 104 3.24 -9.45 -12.32
N LEU A 105 3.32 -8.28 -12.98
CA LEU A 105 3.30 -6.98 -12.32
C LEU A 105 1.92 -6.64 -11.74
N GLU A 106 0.85 -7.00 -12.44
CA GLU A 106 -0.52 -6.90 -11.94
C GLU A 106 -0.71 -7.77 -10.68
N GLY A 107 -0.23 -9.02 -10.69
CA GLY A 107 -0.24 -9.88 -9.49
C GLY A 107 0.51 -9.27 -8.31
N LEU A 108 1.67 -8.66 -8.55
CA LEU A 108 2.45 -7.97 -7.51
C LEU A 108 1.71 -6.75 -6.94
N THR A 109 0.98 -6.01 -7.76
CA THR A 109 0.18 -4.85 -7.31
C THR A 109 -1.13 -5.27 -6.62
N ALA A 110 -1.74 -6.39 -7.01
CA ALA A 110 -2.92 -6.96 -6.36
C ALA A 110 -2.64 -7.38 -4.90
N HIS A 111 -1.45 -7.91 -4.61
CA HIS A 111 -1.02 -8.19 -3.24
C HIS A 111 -0.74 -6.94 -2.41
N ARG A 112 -0.43 -5.80 -3.04
CA ARG A 112 -0.43 -4.49 -2.37
C ARG A 112 -1.82 -4.13 -1.85
N GLY A 113 -2.86 -4.62 -2.54
CA GLY A 113 -4.27 -4.58 -2.12
C GLY A 113 -4.59 -5.44 -0.90
N LEU A 114 -3.81 -6.46 -0.54
CA LEU A 114 -4.05 -7.24 0.69
C LEU A 114 -3.78 -6.43 1.98
N LEU A 115 -3.06 -5.30 1.87
CA LEU A 115 -2.88 -4.31 2.94
C LEU A 115 -3.88 -3.15 2.87
N ARG A 116 -4.64 -3.03 1.78
CA ARG A 116 -5.78 -2.11 1.65
C ARG A 116 -7.06 -2.92 1.88
N GLY A 117 -7.65 -2.76 3.05
CA GLY A 117 -8.95 -3.37 3.35
C GLY A 117 -9.93 -3.19 2.19
N HIS A 118 -10.52 -4.31 1.77
CA HIS A 118 -11.69 -4.46 0.91
C HIS A 118 -11.98 -3.37 -0.14
N ALA A 119 -11.75 -3.71 -1.42
CA ALA A 119 -12.53 -3.16 -2.52
C ALA A 119 -12.86 -4.27 -3.54
N GLY A 120 -14.07 -4.83 -3.40
CA GLY A 120 -15.00 -5.35 -4.42
C GLY A 120 -14.55 -6.41 -5.46
N PRO A 121 -15.40 -7.41 -5.78
CA PRO A 121 -15.17 -8.26 -6.94
C PRO A 121 -15.24 -7.45 -8.23
N ARG A 122 -14.38 -7.80 -9.21
CA ARG A 122 -14.48 -7.36 -10.61
C ARG A 122 -15.90 -7.63 -11.09
N GLN A 123 -16.69 -6.57 -11.32
CA GLN A 123 -17.91 -6.69 -12.12
C GLN A 123 -17.50 -7.08 -13.53
N GLY A 124 -18.09 -8.19 -13.99
CA GLY A 124 -17.98 -8.65 -15.35
C GLY A 124 -18.40 -7.54 -16.32
N ASP A 125 -17.59 -7.41 -17.36
CA ASP A 125 -17.97 -7.12 -18.73
C ASP A 125 -19.31 -6.36 -18.89
N GLN A 126 -19.24 -5.03 -18.86
CA GLN A 126 -20.22 -4.20 -19.54
C GLN A 126 -19.51 -3.58 -20.73
N GLY A 127 -19.90 -4.08 -21.91
CA GLY A 127 -19.32 -3.77 -23.21
C GLY A 127 -19.09 -2.28 -23.42
N ILE A 128 -17.83 -1.94 -23.66
CA ILE A 128 -17.46 -0.67 -24.27
C ILE A 128 -17.75 -0.81 -25.76
N GLY A 129 -18.52 0.15 -26.29
CA GLY A 129 -19.11 0.16 -27.63
C GLY A 129 -18.21 -0.41 -28.72
N GLY A 130 -18.77 -1.36 -29.48
CA GLY A 130 -18.08 -2.06 -30.55
C GLY A 130 -17.54 -1.11 -31.62
N GLN A 131 -16.25 -1.24 -31.89
CA GLN A 131 -15.59 -0.66 -33.05
C GLN A 131 -15.99 -1.46 -34.29
N VAL A 132 -16.82 -0.87 -35.16
CA VAL A 132 -17.10 -1.49 -36.47
C VAL A 132 -16.00 -1.05 -37.44
N CYS A 133 -15.09 -1.98 -37.74
CA CYS A 133 -14.08 -1.80 -38.78
C CYS A 133 -14.69 -2.19 -40.14
N GLY A 134 -14.82 -1.23 -41.05
CA GLY A 134 -15.20 -1.50 -42.44
C GLY A 134 -13.96 -1.60 -43.32
N HIS A 135 -13.85 -2.68 -44.10
CA HIS A 135 -12.82 -2.82 -45.14
C HIS A 135 -13.35 -2.29 -46.47
N GLY A 136 -12.75 -1.22 -46.97
CA GLY A 136 -13.00 -0.70 -48.32
C GLY A 136 -11.72 -0.59 -49.12
N ARG A 137 -11.76 -0.96 -50.41
CA ARG A 137 -10.68 -0.65 -51.36
C ARG A 137 -10.90 0.74 -51.94
N ARG A 138 -9.85 1.55 -52.02
CA ARG A 138 -9.89 2.78 -52.82
C ARG A 138 -9.93 2.40 -54.30
N PRO A 139 -10.69 3.10 -55.15
CA PRO A 139 -10.63 2.86 -56.59
C PRO A 139 -9.22 3.21 -57.09
N GLY A 140 -8.51 2.22 -57.63
CA GLY A 140 -7.18 2.41 -58.23
C GLY A 140 -5.96 2.10 -57.34
N SER A 141 -6.12 1.50 -56.14
CA SER A 141 -4.97 1.01 -55.36
C SER A 141 -5.21 -0.37 -54.72
N GLU A 142 -4.18 -1.23 -54.70
CA GLU A 142 -4.22 -2.56 -54.07
C GLU A 142 -4.04 -2.54 -52.54
N GLN A 143 -3.99 -1.35 -51.91
CA GLN A 143 -3.83 -1.23 -50.47
C GLN A 143 -5.19 -1.15 -49.78
N LEU A 144 -5.44 -2.09 -48.85
CA LEU A 144 -6.59 -2.10 -47.95
C LEU A 144 -6.50 -0.93 -46.97
N LEU A 145 -7.49 -0.03 -46.99
CA LEU A 145 -7.56 1.06 -46.02
C LEU A 145 -8.53 0.66 -44.90
N VAL A 146 -8.01 0.49 -43.68
CA VAL A 146 -8.83 0.30 -42.48
C VAL A 146 -9.14 1.68 -41.91
N THR A 147 -10.42 2.05 -41.89
CA THR A 147 -10.87 3.29 -41.22
C THR A 147 -11.75 2.93 -40.05
N CYS A 148 -11.39 3.45 -38.88
CA CYS A 148 -12.09 3.18 -37.62
C CYS A 148 -12.72 4.49 -37.15
N LYS A 149 -14.05 4.51 -36.98
CA LYS A 149 -14.79 5.68 -36.51
C LYS A 149 -15.47 5.35 -35.19
N TRP A 150 -15.18 6.13 -34.16
CA TRP A 150 -15.85 6.04 -32.87
C TRP A 150 -17.28 6.61 -32.99
N ARG A 151 -18.27 5.82 -32.61
CA ARG A 151 -19.66 6.29 -32.48
C ARG A 151 -19.78 6.94 -31.09
N ARG A 152 -20.08 8.23 -31.02
CA ARG A 152 -20.48 8.88 -29.76
C ARG A 152 -21.86 8.41 -29.35
#